data_AF-A0A8T3NAU0-F1
#
_entry.id   AF-A0A8T3NAU0-F1
#
_cell.length_a   1.000
_cell.length_b   1.000
_cell.length_c   1.000
_cell.angle_alpha   90.00
_cell.angle_beta   90.00
_cell.angle_gamma   90.00
#
_symmetry.space_group_name_H-M   'P 1'
#
loop_
_entity.id
_entity.type
_entity.pdbx_description
1 polymer ?
#
loop_
_entity_poly.entity_id
_entity_poly.type
_entity_poly.pdbx_seq_one_letter_code
_entity_poly.pdbx_strand_id
1 'polypeptide(L)'
;MARASRRSGRDWKADPFLQSVGAAALASAMRADDLGMLSATVQDLRSRGTDVETPYRAVHPRFPGAPALDELEQRAGVRTSP
;
A
#
# COMPACT_ATOMS: atom_id res chain seq x y z
N MET A 1 13.88 -8.23 -35.59
CA MET A 1 13.38 -7.01 -34.91
C MET A 1 12.78 -7.42 -33.56
N ALA A 2 13.56 -7.40 -32.48
CA ALA A 2 13.05 -7.66 -31.14
C ALA A 2 12.58 -6.32 -30.54
N ARG A 3 11.27 -6.09 -30.53
CA ARG A 3 10.65 -4.93 -29.91
C ARG A 3 10.70 -5.17 -28.40
N ALA A 4 11.77 -4.71 -27.76
CA ALA A 4 11.88 -4.67 -26.30
C ALA A 4 10.73 -3.81 -25.77
N SER A 5 9.66 -4.46 -25.32
CA SER A 5 8.60 -3.84 -24.53
C SER A 5 9.23 -3.33 -23.23
N ARG A 6 9.79 -2.12 -23.26
CA ARG A 6 10.07 -1.33 -22.06
C ARG A 6 8.72 -0.98 -21.45
N ARG A 7 8.08 -1.96 -20.80
CA ARG A 7 7.25 -1.64 -19.63
C ARG A 7 8.25 -0.99 -18.69
N SER A 8 8.16 0.33 -18.64
CA SER A 8 8.84 1.17 -17.65
C SER A 8 8.27 0.80 -16.28
N GLY A 9 8.57 -0.42 -15.83
CA GLY A 9 8.36 -0.89 -14.47
C GLY A 9 9.39 -0.16 -13.63
N ARG A 10 9.13 1.12 -13.37
CA ARG A 10 9.83 1.84 -12.32
C ARG A 10 9.65 0.99 -11.07
N ASP A 11 10.75 0.41 -10.60
CA ASP A 11 10.75 -0.51 -9.47
C ASP A 11 10.31 0.27 -8.23
N TRP A 12 9.02 0.17 -7.89
CA TRP A 12 8.42 0.84 -6.73
C TRP A 12 9.13 0.48 -5.43
N LYS A 13 9.81 -0.67 -5.37
CA LYS A 13 10.58 -1.10 -4.20
C LYS A 13 11.88 -0.32 -4.04
N ALA A 14 12.52 0.07 -5.14
CA ALA A 14 13.82 0.75 -5.13
C ALA A 14 13.72 2.28 -5.31
N ASP A 15 12.54 2.82 -5.63
CA ASP A 15 12.32 4.25 -5.87
C ASP A 15 11.92 4.99 -4.58
N PRO A 16 12.80 5.85 -4.00
CA PRO A 16 12.52 6.55 -2.76
C PRO A 16 11.34 7.53 -2.85
N PHE A 17 11.09 8.09 -4.03
CA PHE A 17 9.96 8.99 -4.25
C PHE A 17 8.65 8.22 -4.16
N LEU A 18 8.57 7.05 -4.81
CA LEU A 18 7.38 6.21 -4.77
C LEU A 18 7.09 5.66 -3.36
N GLN A 19 8.13 5.33 -2.60
CA GLN A 19 8.01 5.00 -1.17
C GLN A 19 7.45 6.16 -0.34
N SER A 20 7.93 7.39 -0.59
CA SER A 20 7.42 8.61 0.07
C SER A 20 5.94 8.87 -0.25
N VAL A 21 5.53 8.70 -1.51
CA VAL A 21 4.13 8.83 -1.94
C VAL A 21 3.25 7.76 -1.28
N GLY A 22 3.70 6.50 -1.22
CA GLY A 22 2.99 5.43 -0.53
C GLY A 22 2.80 5.71 0.96
N ALA A 23 3.84 6.17 1.64
CA ALA A 23 3.78 6.57 3.05
C ALA A 23 2.81 7.74 3.27
N ALA A 24 2.80 8.75 2.39
CA ALA A 24 1.87 9.88 2.47
C ALA A 24 0.42 9.45 2.26
N ALA A 25 0.15 8.55 1.31
CA ALA A 25 -1.18 8.00 1.07
C ALA A 25 -1.69 7.22 2.30
N LEU A 26 -0.84 6.36 2.88
CA LEU A 26 -1.16 5.62 4.10
C LEU A 26 -1.42 6.56 5.28
N ALA A 27 -0.57 7.56 5.50
CA ALA A 27 -0.75 8.55 6.56
C ALA A 27 -2.06 9.33 6.39
N SER A 28 -2.41 9.70 5.15
CA SER A 28 -3.65 10.39 4.86
C SER A 28 -4.87 9.52 5.16
N ALA A 29 -4.84 8.24 4.77
CA ALA A 29 -5.92 7.31 5.03
C ALA A 29 -6.06 6.97 6.53
N MET A 30 -4.94 6.78 7.25
CA MET A 30 -4.95 6.60 8.70
C MET A 30 -5.50 7.82 9.44
N ARG A 31 -5.17 9.04 8.97
CA ARG A 31 -5.70 10.28 9.56
C ARG A 31 -7.20 10.44 9.33
N ALA A 32 -7.73 9.93 8.23
CA ALA A 32 -9.15 10.00 7.93
C ALA A 32 -10.01 9.09 8.83
N ASP A 33 -9.38 8.19 9.60
CA ASP A 33 -10.04 7.17 10.43
C ASP A 33 -11.05 6.31 9.64
N ASP A 34 -10.90 6.28 8.31
CA ASP A 34 -11.73 5.50 7.40
C ASP A 34 -11.01 4.21 7.05
N LEU A 35 -11.43 3.14 7.72
CA LEU A 35 -10.87 1.81 7.55
C LEU A 35 -11.08 1.26 6.13
N GLY A 36 -12.16 1.65 5.45
CA GLY A 36 -12.40 1.27 4.05
C GLY A 36 -11.41 1.95 3.10
N MET A 37 -11.17 3.25 3.30
CA MET A 37 -10.18 4.02 2.54
C MET A 37 -8.76 3.48 2.78
N LEU A 38 -8.41 3.17 4.02
CA LEU A 38 -7.11 2.60 4.38
C LEU A 38 -6.88 1.23 3.74
N SER A 39 -7.89 0.34 3.82
CA SER A 39 -7.84 -0.98 3.17
C SER A 39 -7.71 -0.87 1.65
N ALA A 40 -8.46 0.03 1.01
CA ALA A 40 -8.38 0.25 -0.43
C ALA A 40 -7.01 0.81 -0.85
N THR A 41 -6.44 1.70 -0.05
CA THR A 41 -5.10 2.27 -0.29
C THR A 41 -4.01 1.19 -0.22
N VAL A 42 -4.05 0.32 0.79
CA VAL A 42 -3.13 -0.82 0.90
C VAL A 42 -3.24 -1.75 -0.32
N GLN A 43 -4.47 -2.06 -0.75
CA GLN A 43 -4.70 -2.93 -1.89
C GLN A 43 -4.24 -2.30 -3.22
N ASP A 44 -4.49 -1.01 -3.43
CA ASP A 44 -4.02 -0.29 -4.63
C ASP A 44 -2.49 -0.27 -4.70
N LEU A 45 -1.81 0.05 -3.60
CA LEU A 45 -0.34 0.05 -3.54
C LEU A 45 0.24 -1.35 -3.82
N ARG A 46 -0.32 -2.42 -3.23
CA ARG A 46 0.11 -3.80 -3.50
C ARG A 46 -0.14 -4.21 -4.95
N SER A 47 -1.30 -3.85 -5.53
CA SER A 47 -1.63 -4.17 -6.93
C SER A 47 -0.64 -3.56 -7.93
N ARG A 48 0.00 -2.44 -7.54
CA ARG A 48 1.05 -1.75 -8.30
C ARG A 48 2.44 -2.33 -8.07
N GLY A 49 2.57 -3.37 -7.23
CA GLY A 49 3.85 -4.00 -6.88
C GLY A 49 4.64 -3.24 -5.82
N THR A 50 4.00 -2.34 -5.06
CA THR A 50 4.66 -1.62 -3.97
C THR A 50 4.85 -2.54 -2.78
N ASP A 51 6.03 -2.50 -2.16
CA ASP A 51 6.21 -3.02 -0.80
C ASP A 51 5.49 -2.07 0.18
N VAL A 52 4.29 -2.46 0.61
CA VAL A 52 3.46 -1.67 1.54
C VAL A 52 3.93 -1.82 2.98
N GLU A 53 4.62 -2.92 3.32
CA GLU A 53 5.02 -3.23 4.69
C GLU A 53 5.98 -2.17 5.25
N THR A 54 6.98 -1.79 4.45
CA THR A 54 7.98 -0.78 4.80
C THR A 54 7.36 0.60 5.13
N PRO A 55 6.60 1.25 4.23
CA PRO A 55 5.99 2.55 4.53
C PRO A 55 4.90 2.44 5.60
N TYR A 56 4.17 1.33 5.70
CA TYR A 56 3.16 1.13 6.75
C TYR A 56 3.81 1.14 8.14
N ARG A 57 4.86 0.36 8.35
CA ARG A 57 5.60 0.32 9.63
C ARG A 57 6.23 1.66 10.01
N ALA A 58 6.66 2.45 9.01
CA ALA A 58 7.22 3.77 9.27
C ALA A 58 6.16 4.79 9.75
N VAL A 59 4.91 4.64 9.30
CA VAL A 59 3.84 5.61 9.55
C VAL A 59 2.94 5.21 10.71
N HIS A 60 2.67 3.92 10.88
CA HIS A 60 1.75 3.35 11.89
C HIS A 60 1.99 3.84 13.33
N PRO A 61 3.24 4.00 13.83
CA PRO A 61 3.48 4.53 15.19
C PRO A 61 2.92 5.94 15.45
N ARG A 62 2.64 6.72 14.39
CA ARG A 62 2.03 8.05 14.49
C ARG A 62 0.51 8.01 14.59
N PHE A 63 -0.10 6.83 14.38
CA PHE A 63 -1.54 6.60 14.35
C PHE A 63 -1.88 5.35 15.18
N PRO A 64 -1.77 5.40 16.52
CA PRO A 64 -1.96 4.22 17.38
C PRO A 64 -3.38 3.62 17.32
N GLY A 65 -4.37 4.36 16.81
CA GLY A 65 -5.72 3.85 16.56
C GLY A 65 -5.89 3.14 15.21
N ALA A 66 -4.90 3.21 14.31
CA ALA A 66 -4.98 2.53 13.03
C ALA A 66 -4.84 1.00 13.22
N PRO A 67 -5.61 0.19 12.48
CA PRO A 67 -5.54 -1.27 12.55
C PRO A 67 -4.15 -1.80 12.18
N ALA A 68 -3.85 -3.04 12.50
CA ALA A 68 -2.62 -3.67 12.03
C ALA A 68 -2.71 -3.94 10.50
N LEU A 69 -1.56 -4.00 9.82
CA LEU A 69 -1.53 -4.30 8.38
C LEU A 69 -2.18 -5.66 8.07
N ASP A 70 -1.89 -6.68 8.88
CA ASP A 70 -2.49 -8.02 8.72
C ASP A 70 -4.01 -8.02 8.91
N GLU A 71 -4.56 -7.11 9.73
CA GLU A 71 -6.02 -6.98 9.91
C GLU A 71 -6.68 -6.35 8.69
N LEU A 72 -6.02 -5.35 8.08
CA LEU A 72 -6.45 -4.76 6.81
C LEU A 72 -6.42 -5.81 5.69
N GLU A 73 -5.42 -6.67 5.68
CA GLU A 73 -5.24 -7.71 4.66
C GLU A 73 -6.22 -8.85 4.80
N GLN A 74 -6.49 -9.30 6.02
CA GLN A 74 -7.56 -10.27 6.29
C GLN A 74 -8.91 -9.72 5.82
N ARG A 75 -9.21 -8.45 6.08
CA ARG A 75 -10.45 -7.81 5.65
C ARG A 75 -10.53 -7.61 4.14
N ALA A 76 -9.45 -7.18 3.50
CA ALA A 76 -9.37 -7.05 2.05
C ALA A 76 -9.43 -8.42 1.33
N GLY A 77 -8.95 -9.47 1.98
CA GLY A 77 -8.97 -10.86 1.53
C GLY A 77 -10.29 -11.60 1.77
N VAL A 78 -11.23 -11.05 2.54
CA VAL A 78 -12.58 -11.62 2.71
C VAL A 78 -13.43 -11.26 1.50
N ARG A 79 -13.07 -11.79 0.33
CA ARG A 79 -13.95 -11.90 -0.84
C ARG A 79 -13.52 -12.92 -1.90
N THR A 80 -13.04 -14.09 -1.48
CA THR A 80 -13.08 -15.36 -2.26
C THR A 80 -12.94 -16.48 -1.22
N SER A 81 -13.85 -17.43 -1.00
CA SER A 81 -14.66 -18.27 -1.89
C SER A 81 -15.56 -19.17 -1.00
N PRO A 82 -16.44 -20.08 -1.50
CA PRO A 82 -16.55 -20.64 -2.85
C PRO A 82 -17.57 -19.98 -3.78
#